data_AF-A0A0Q9WER2-F1
#
_entry.id   AF-A0A0Q9WER2-F1
#
_cell.length_a   1.000
_cell.length_b   1.000
_cell.length_c   1.000
_cell.angle_alpha   90.00
_cell.angle_beta   90.00
_cell.angle_gamma   90.00
#
_symmetry.space_group_name_H-M   'P 1'
#
loop_
_entity.id
_entity.type
_entity.pdbx_description
1 polymer ?
#
loop_
_entity_poly.entity_id
_entity_poly.type
_entity_poly.pdbx_seq_one_letter_code
_entity_poly.pdbx_strand_id
1 'polypeptide(L)'
;MEHHLPEHRPKATRTTKPINEPLELEQLLRANSARNWSLNDNCAPYPRFEDLHIENLYYQFTMGGNVSYYLMSAYYDRRLAIDTTPSVVLLGMISSLSGPFERAFCQLWYEQSAWPELVDMERHVFGWFDSWGIGPDHVYPVLLTCPLVGTAREHRVPQLVSLVFGDRCARPCNALRVHYEAPQRRRATRFGVCVKDLQFPTEDMSERFVEWLELMRLMGAERVIAYDLGGQTLLPNTMRTLKHYAKQDGLLQLLPFRLLEGHPKPAANYGLSKRLNEVLMYNDCLYRNMYEFDYLAVMDVDEVIMPLGKLHNWTALVELLDTNNSRNSNSKSESAENCYAKCSLCFRNVYFSRELPQDGTPPASFYMLRHVQRVAEHLDANSAIKCLHATAYVTMVHNHFPLGWRGACGPHDVPTAIGQMQHYREPDIKQTLKEPPPVRDDNIWRFKEQLISNALAVHRQLGWSLP
;
A
#
# COMPACT_ATOMS: atom_id res chain seq x y z
N MET A 1 1.77 52.48 10.96
CA MET A 1 2.78 51.41 10.87
C MET A 1 2.02 50.10 10.83
N GLU A 2 1.70 49.67 9.62
CA GLU A 2 0.94 48.44 9.35
C GLU A 2 1.86 47.23 9.57
N HIS A 3 1.40 46.29 10.39
CA HIS A 3 2.04 44.99 10.55
C HIS A 3 1.62 44.07 9.40
N HIS A 4 2.53 43.80 8.48
CA HIS A 4 2.36 42.76 7.46
C HIS A 4 2.40 41.37 8.10
N LEU A 5 1.28 40.64 7.98
CA LEU A 5 1.21 39.20 8.16
C LEU A 5 1.97 38.50 7.01
N PRO A 6 2.74 37.43 7.27
CA PRO A 6 3.45 36.72 6.23
C PRO A 6 2.47 35.88 5.40
N GLU A 7 2.42 36.14 4.09
CA GLU A 7 1.71 35.32 3.10
C GLU A 7 2.25 33.88 3.11
N HIS A 8 1.38 32.93 3.45
CA HIS A 8 1.60 31.53 3.19
C HIS A 8 1.62 31.30 1.67
N ARG A 9 2.80 31.10 1.09
CA ARG A 9 2.90 30.56 -0.28
C ARG A 9 2.37 29.12 -0.28
N PRO A 10 1.39 28.78 -1.14
CA PRO A 10 1.01 27.40 -1.35
C PRO A 10 2.21 26.63 -1.92
N LYS A 11 2.56 25.52 -1.27
CA LYS A 11 3.51 24.55 -1.83
C LYS A 11 2.94 24.05 -3.15
N ALA A 12 3.77 24.04 -4.20
CA ALA A 12 3.40 23.55 -5.51
C ALA A 12 2.87 22.11 -5.39
N THR A 13 1.57 21.93 -5.57
CA THR A 13 0.94 20.64 -5.79
C THR A 13 1.50 20.08 -7.10
N ARG A 14 2.29 19.02 -6.99
CA ARG A 14 2.79 18.24 -8.12
C ARG A 14 1.57 17.56 -8.74
N THR A 15 0.90 18.26 -9.66
CA THR A 15 -0.20 17.71 -10.45
C THR A 15 0.35 16.56 -11.28
N THR A 16 0.17 15.33 -10.80
CA THR A 16 0.51 14.12 -11.54
C THR A 16 -0.47 14.03 -12.71
N LYS A 17 -0.03 14.44 -13.91
CA LYS A 17 -0.67 14.00 -15.15
C LYS A 17 -0.74 12.46 -15.10
N PRO A 18 -1.81 11.84 -15.61
CA PRO A 18 -1.85 10.38 -15.73
C PRO A 18 -0.64 9.95 -16.57
N ILE A 19 0.29 9.25 -15.92
CA ILE A 19 1.52 8.75 -16.53
C ILE A 19 1.08 7.64 -17.48
N ASN A 20 1.26 7.82 -18.78
CA ASN A 20 1.13 6.72 -19.74
C ASN A 20 2.44 5.94 -19.71
N GLU A 21 2.60 5.05 -18.72
CA GLU A 21 3.85 4.34 -18.46
C GLU A 21 4.44 3.64 -19.70
N PRO A 22 3.66 2.98 -20.58
CA PRO A 22 4.18 2.41 -21.82
C PRO A 22 4.83 3.43 -22.76
N LEU A 23 4.22 4.61 -22.93
CA LEU A 23 4.75 5.65 -23.80
C LEU A 23 6.03 6.27 -23.23
N GLU A 24 6.07 6.51 -21.91
CA GLU A 24 7.29 6.99 -21.25
C GLU A 24 8.42 5.95 -21.31
N LEU A 25 8.09 4.67 -21.15
CA LEU A 25 9.04 3.58 -21.28
C LEU A 25 9.58 3.47 -22.71
N GLU A 26 8.72 3.55 -23.72
CA GLU A 26 9.15 3.56 -25.12
C GLU A 26 10.12 4.70 -25.41
N GLN A 27 9.76 5.92 -24.97
CA GLN A 27 10.62 7.11 -25.13
C GLN A 27 11.96 6.92 -24.42
N LEU A 28 11.97 6.39 -23.21
CA LEU A 28 13.18 6.10 -22.45
C LEU A 28 14.08 5.09 -23.18
N LEU A 29 13.50 3.99 -23.65
CA LEU A 29 14.22 2.93 -24.36
C LEU A 29 14.85 3.45 -25.65
N ARG A 30 14.08 4.21 -26.45
CA ARG A 30 14.57 4.82 -27.70
C ARG A 30 15.67 5.86 -27.44
N ALA A 31 15.50 6.70 -26.41
CA ALA A 31 16.50 7.70 -26.04
C ALA A 31 17.83 7.08 -25.59
N ASN A 32 17.78 6.00 -24.83
CA ASN A 32 18.98 5.27 -24.39
C ASN A 32 19.65 4.51 -25.55
N SER A 33 18.86 3.91 -26.45
CA SER A 33 19.38 3.24 -27.66
C SER A 33 20.20 4.21 -28.54
N ALA A 34 19.70 5.43 -28.75
CA ALA A 34 20.40 6.48 -29.50
C ALA A 34 21.74 6.92 -28.85
N ARG A 35 21.98 6.59 -27.58
CA ARG A 35 23.24 6.85 -26.86
C ARG A 35 24.20 5.66 -26.90
N ASN A 36 24.09 4.81 -27.93
CA ASN A 36 24.93 3.64 -28.17
C ASN A 36 24.78 2.48 -27.17
N TRP A 37 23.69 2.41 -26.42
CA TRP A 37 23.42 1.24 -25.56
C TRP A 37 23.09 -0.02 -26.38
N SER A 38 22.74 0.14 -27.67
CA SER A 38 22.31 -0.95 -28.56
C SER A 38 23.41 -1.50 -29.49
N LEU A 39 24.67 -1.05 -29.39
CA LEU A 39 25.61 -1.19 -30.52
C LEU A 39 26.32 -2.53 -30.65
N ASN A 40 26.30 -3.41 -29.64
CA ASN A 40 27.06 -4.67 -29.70
C ASN A 40 26.21 -5.89 -29.30
N ASP A 41 26.42 -7.02 -29.99
CA ASP A 41 25.91 -8.36 -29.64
C ASP A 41 26.52 -8.94 -28.34
N ASN A 42 27.09 -8.10 -27.48
CA ASN A 42 27.73 -8.51 -26.25
C ASN A 42 26.69 -8.83 -25.17
N CYS A 43 27.07 -9.72 -24.27
CA CYS A 43 26.29 -10.05 -23.09
C CYS A 43 26.12 -8.81 -22.17
N ALA A 44 24.92 -8.28 -21.91
CA ALA A 44 23.60 -8.68 -22.43
C ALA A 44 23.00 -7.69 -23.45
N PRO A 45 22.16 -8.15 -24.39
CA PRO A 45 21.47 -7.27 -25.35
C PRO A 45 20.59 -6.22 -24.66
N TYR A 46 20.60 -5.00 -25.19
CA TYR A 46 19.73 -3.92 -24.69
C TYR A 46 18.25 -4.20 -25.00
N PRO A 47 17.32 -4.07 -24.02
CA PRO A 47 15.89 -4.24 -24.27
C PRO A 47 15.36 -3.23 -25.30
N ARG A 48 14.66 -3.73 -26.30
CA ARG A 48 13.95 -2.90 -27.29
C ARG A 48 12.46 -2.92 -26.97
N PHE A 49 11.78 -1.79 -27.18
CA PHE A 49 10.35 -1.69 -26.88
C PHE A 49 9.54 -2.72 -27.69
N GLU A 50 9.98 -3.02 -28.91
CA GLU A 50 9.34 -3.98 -29.82
C GLU A 50 9.49 -5.44 -29.36
N ASP A 51 10.46 -5.74 -28.50
CA ASP A 51 10.67 -7.08 -27.94
C ASP A 51 9.90 -7.28 -26.63
N LEU A 52 9.30 -6.22 -26.07
CA LEU A 52 8.60 -6.30 -24.79
C LEU A 52 7.21 -6.93 -24.97
N HIS A 53 6.88 -7.91 -24.12
CA HIS A 53 5.53 -8.47 -24.09
C HIS A 53 4.70 -7.73 -23.02
N ILE A 54 4.01 -6.66 -23.43
CA ILE A 54 3.19 -5.84 -22.52
C ILE A 54 1.73 -6.30 -22.55
N GLU A 55 1.20 -6.72 -21.42
CA GLU A 55 -0.19 -7.10 -21.21
C GLU A 55 -0.98 -6.00 -20.47
N ASN A 56 -2.16 -5.68 -21.00
CA ASN A 56 -3.12 -4.71 -20.43
C ASN A 56 -2.54 -3.32 -20.09
N LEU A 57 -1.37 -2.96 -20.64
CA LEU A 57 -0.59 -1.72 -20.39
C LEU A 57 0.13 -1.64 -19.03
N TYR A 58 -0.01 -2.62 -18.12
CA TYR A 58 0.54 -2.56 -16.77
C TYR A 58 1.50 -3.70 -16.44
N TYR A 59 1.42 -4.82 -17.15
CA TYR A 59 2.22 -6.01 -16.86
C TYR A 59 3.14 -6.33 -18.03
N GLN A 60 4.36 -6.72 -17.74
CA GLN A 60 5.31 -7.24 -18.71
C GLN A 60 5.48 -8.74 -18.49
N PHE A 61 5.13 -9.53 -19.50
CA PHE A 61 5.11 -10.97 -19.44
C PHE A 61 6.48 -11.58 -19.78
N THR A 62 6.89 -12.58 -19.01
CA THR A 62 8.04 -13.44 -19.35
C THR A 62 7.84 -14.84 -18.80
N MET A 63 8.60 -15.81 -19.31
CA MET A 63 8.54 -17.22 -18.88
C MET A 63 9.92 -17.72 -18.48
N GLY A 64 9.97 -18.44 -17.36
CA GLY A 64 11.11 -19.28 -16.96
C GLY A 64 10.64 -20.74 -16.90
N GLY A 65 11.09 -21.56 -17.83
CA GLY A 65 10.56 -22.90 -18.07
C GLY A 65 9.05 -22.86 -18.33
N ASN A 66 8.29 -23.56 -17.48
CA ASN A 66 6.82 -23.61 -17.54
C ASN A 66 6.12 -22.61 -16.60
N VAL A 67 6.87 -21.68 -16.00
CA VAL A 67 6.33 -20.70 -15.05
C VAL A 67 6.22 -19.34 -15.72
N SER A 68 5.02 -18.77 -15.68
CA SER A 68 4.71 -17.44 -16.23
C SER A 68 4.89 -16.37 -15.15
N TYR A 69 5.48 -15.25 -15.53
CA TYR A 69 5.71 -14.08 -14.69
C TYR A 69 5.07 -12.87 -15.34
N TYR A 70 4.28 -12.13 -14.57
CA TYR A 70 3.62 -10.89 -14.97
C TYR A 70 4.18 -9.76 -14.12
N LEU A 71 5.24 -9.13 -14.61
CA LEU A 71 6.03 -8.14 -13.89
C LEU A 71 5.35 -6.76 -13.99
N MET A 72 5.09 -6.11 -12.87
CA MET A 72 4.34 -4.85 -12.84
C MET A 72 5.25 -3.64 -12.62
N SER A 73 6.10 -3.66 -11.60
CA SER A 73 6.92 -2.51 -11.21
C SER A 73 8.21 -2.93 -10.53
N ALA A 74 9.21 -2.06 -10.53
CA ALA A 74 10.50 -2.31 -9.88
C ALA A 74 10.91 -1.12 -9.02
N TYR A 75 11.47 -1.40 -7.83
CA TYR A 75 11.82 -0.38 -6.85
C TYR A 75 13.26 -0.59 -6.34
N TYR A 76 14.00 0.50 -6.20
CA TYR A 76 15.32 0.48 -5.57
C TYR A 76 15.18 0.55 -4.05
N ASP A 77 15.54 -0.53 -3.38
CA ASP A 77 15.48 -0.67 -1.93
C ASP A 77 16.89 -0.54 -1.32
N ARG A 78 17.07 0.47 -0.48
CA ARG A 78 18.29 0.80 0.27
C ARG A 78 17.93 1.29 1.67
N ARG A 79 16.79 0.84 2.20
CA ARG A 79 16.38 1.15 3.57
C ARG A 79 17.48 0.70 4.52
N LEU A 80 18.04 1.63 5.29
CA LEU A 80 19.21 1.38 6.14
C LEU A 80 18.91 0.49 7.34
N ALA A 81 17.62 0.34 7.68
CA ALA A 81 17.17 -0.43 8.83
C ALA A 81 17.03 -1.93 8.54
N ILE A 82 17.01 -2.31 7.25
CA ILE A 82 17.14 -3.70 6.79
C ILE A 82 18.57 -3.93 6.31
N ASP A 83 19.07 -5.16 6.46
CA ASP A 83 20.47 -5.51 6.23
C ASP A 83 21.08 -4.92 4.93
N THR A 84 22.34 -4.54 5.04
CA THR A 84 23.07 -3.42 4.40
C THR A 84 23.16 -3.35 2.86
N THR A 85 22.57 -4.30 2.13
CA THR A 85 22.74 -4.42 0.68
C THR A 85 21.63 -3.73 -0.10
N PRO A 86 21.94 -2.69 -0.91
CA PRO A 86 20.98 -2.15 -1.86
C PRO A 86 20.51 -3.21 -2.86
N SER A 87 19.22 -3.22 -3.16
CA SER A 87 18.62 -4.20 -4.06
C SER A 87 17.61 -3.55 -4.99
N VAL A 88 17.33 -4.18 -6.14
CA VAL A 88 16.13 -3.89 -6.93
C VAL A 88 15.09 -4.95 -6.64
N VAL A 89 13.91 -4.53 -6.18
CA VAL A 89 12.78 -5.42 -5.90
C VAL A 89 11.74 -5.26 -7.01
N LEU A 90 11.46 -6.35 -7.72
CA LEU A 90 10.41 -6.41 -8.74
C LEU A 90 9.13 -6.95 -8.08
N LEU A 91 8.01 -6.28 -8.33
CA LEU A 91 6.66 -6.71 -7.97
C LEU A 91 5.98 -7.32 -9.18
N GLY A 92 5.27 -8.42 -9.01
CA GLY A 92 4.48 -9.02 -10.07
C GLY A 92 3.60 -10.16 -9.60
N MET A 93 3.08 -10.91 -10.57
CA MET A 93 2.34 -12.15 -10.35
C MET A 93 3.05 -13.35 -10.98
N ILE A 94 2.91 -14.54 -10.40
CA ILE A 94 3.52 -15.79 -10.87
C ILE A 94 2.48 -16.91 -11.01
N SER A 95 2.58 -17.77 -12.03
CA SER A 95 1.61 -18.87 -12.25
C SER A 95 1.78 -20.07 -11.30
N SER A 96 2.86 -20.15 -10.52
CA SER A 96 3.12 -21.27 -9.62
C SER A 96 3.78 -20.80 -8.32
N LEU A 97 3.30 -21.33 -7.19
CA LEU A 97 3.94 -21.19 -5.87
C LEU A 97 4.98 -22.28 -5.59
N SER A 98 5.05 -23.31 -6.43
CA SER A 98 5.95 -24.46 -6.27
C SER A 98 6.90 -24.58 -7.45
N GLY A 99 8.17 -24.82 -7.15
CA GLY A 99 9.21 -25.08 -8.14
C GLY A 99 9.13 -26.48 -8.77
N PRO A 100 10.14 -26.86 -9.59
CA PRO A 100 11.41 -26.16 -9.76
C PRO A 100 11.25 -24.83 -10.53
N PHE A 101 11.90 -23.78 -10.04
CA PHE A 101 12.01 -22.51 -10.75
C PHE A 101 13.31 -22.50 -11.56
N GLU A 102 13.24 -22.07 -12.82
CA GLU A 102 14.44 -21.87 -13.63
C GLU A 102 15.32 -20.78 -13.01
N ARG A 103 16.65 -20.90 -13.16
CA ARG A 103 17.58 -19.88 -12.65
C ARG A 103 17.30 -18.55 -13.35
N ALA A 104 17.06 -17.53 -12.54
CA ALA A 104 16.73 -16.18 -12.98
C ALA A 104 17.89 -15.22 -12.74
N PHE A 105 18.03 -14.24 -13.62
CA PHE A 105 19.04 -13.19 -13.57
C PHE A 105 18.40 -11.84 -13.83
N CYS A 106 18.96 -10.79 -13.25
CA CYS A 106 18.55 -9.42 -13.49
C CYS A 106 19.60 -8.69 -14.32
N GLN A 107 19.17 -8.04 -15.41
CA GLN A 107 19.98 -7.16 -16.24
C GLN A 107 19.65 -5.71 -15.88
N LEU A 108 20.58 -5.04 -15.20
CA LEU A 108 20.37 -3.71 -14.62
C LEU A 108 21.08 -2.67 -15.46
N TRP A 109 20.32 -1.73 -16.01
CA TRP A 109 20.85 -0.68 -16.86
C TRP A 109 20.89 0.66 -16.14
N TYR A 110 21.98 1.41 -16.33
CA TYR A 110 22.24 2.66 -15.61
C TYR A 110 22.42 3.81 -16.57
N GLU A 111 22.00 5.01 -16.18
CA GLU A 111 22.25 6.21 -16.96
C GLU A 111 23.71 6.32 -17.42
N GLN A 112 23.91 6.67 -18.70
CA GLN A 112 25.22 6.81 -19.34
C GLN A 112 26.10 5.54 -19.29
N SER A 113 25.51 4.34 -19.23
CA SER A 113 26.25 3.08 -19.32
C SER A 113 25.94 2.32 -20.59
N ALA A 114 26.98 1.92 -21.34
CA ALA A 114 26.83 1.06 -22.52
C ALA A 114 26.54 -0.42 -22.19
N TRP A 115 26.77 -0.85 -20.93
CA TRP A 115 26.64 -2.25 -20.51
C TRP A 115 25.77 -2.39 -19.26
N PRO A 116 24.98 -3.48 -19.15
CA PRO A 116 24.22 -3.76 -17.95
C PRO A 116 25.13 -4.33 -16.86
N GLU A 117 24.62 -4.31 -15.65
CA GLU A 117 25.11 -5.14 -14.58
C GLU A 117 24.26 -6.40 -14.49
N LEU A 118 24.92 -7.56 -14.43
CA LEU A 118 24.27 -8.86 -14.48
C LEU A 118 24.38 -9.49 -13.10
N VAL A 119 23.23 -9.66 -12.43
CA VAL A 119 23.17 -10.22 -11.08
C VAL A 119 22.26 -11.44 -11.05
N ASP A 120 22.59 -12.41 -10.20
CA ASP A 120 21.69 -13.51 -9.89
C ASP A 120 20.49 -12.97 -9.10
N MET A 121 19.28 -13.41 -9.47
CA MET A 121 18.09 -13.12 -8.68
C MET A 121 18.11 -14.00 -7.42
N GLU A 122 17.93 -13.40 -6.24
CA GLU A 122 18.17 -14.09 -4.95
C GLU A 122 17.14 -15.20 -4.67
N ARG A 123 15.87 -14.83 -4.51
CA ARG A 123 14.76 -15.76 -4.29
C ARG A 123 13.41 -15.18 -4.66
N HIS A 124 12.44 -16.06 -4.86
CA HIS A 124 11.02 -15.74 -4.96
C HIS A 124 10.44 -15.57 -3.56
N VAL A 125 9.84 -14.42 -3.27
CA VAL A 125 9.08 -14.19 -2.02
C VAL A 125 7.61 -14.11 -2.38
N PHE A 126 6.83 -15.12 -2.00
CA PHE A 126 5.42 -15.21 -2.32
C PHE A 126 4.56 -14.44 -1.32
N GLY A 127 3.62 -13.63 -1.83
CA GLY A 127 2.63 -12.92 -1.02
C GLY A 127 1.34 -13.70 -0.78
N TRP A 128 1.39 -15.02 -0.90
CA TRP A 128 0.22 -15.89 -0.76
C TRP A 128 0.63 -17.25 -0.22
N PHE A 129 -0.22 -17.83 0.63
CA PHE A 129 -0.05 -19.20 1.11
C PHE A 129 -1.00 -20.13 0.39
N ASP A 130 -0.54 -21.35 0.13
CA ASP A 130 -1.33 -22.41 -0.51
C ASP A 130 -2.64 -22.69 0.23
N SER A 131 -2.60 -22.66 1.57
CA SER A 131 -3.75 -22.85 2.46
C SER A 131 -4.86 -21.79 2.30
N TRP A 132 -4.58 -20.65 1.66
CA TRP A 132 -5.59 -19.61 1.38
C TRP A 132 -6.32 -19.81 0.06
N GLY A 133 -5.97 -20.85 -0.68
CA GLY A 133 -6.60 -21.23 -1.93
C GLY A 133 -5.63 -21.12 -3.10
N ILE A 134 -5.57 -22.19 -3.89
CA ILE A 134 -4.81 -22.26 -5.12
C ILE A 134 -5.66 -22.84 -6.25
N GLY A 135 -5.25 -22.63 -7.51
CA GLY A 135 -5.91 -23.20 -8.67
C GLY A 135 -5.13 -22.92 -9.95
N PRO A 136 -5.28 -23.79 -10.96
CA PRO A 136 -4.47 -23.77 -12.19
C PRO A 136 -4.63 -22.49 -13.02
N ASP A 137 -5.76 -21.81 -12.90
CA ASP A 137 -6.03 -20.58 -13.65
C ASP A 137 -5.57 -19.32 -12.92
N HIS A 138 -5.00 -19.44 -11.71
CA HIS A 138 -4.62 -18.29 -10.88
C HIS A 138 -3.14 -17.96 -10.99
N VAL A 139 -2.85 -16.68 -10.73
CA VAL A 139 -1.50 -16.14 -10.62
C VAL A 139 -1.38 -15.44 -9.28
N TYR A 140 -0.21 -15.54 -8.66
CA TYR A 140 -0.01 -15.21 -7.25
C TYR A 140 0.97 -14.05 -7.08
N PRO A 141 0.76 -13.15 -6.10
CA PRO A 141 1.70 -12.07 -5.82
C PRO A 141 3.09 -12.59 -5.50
N VAL A 142 4.10 -12.02 -6.15
CA VAL A 142 5.50 -12.39 -5.93
C VAL A 142 6.39 -11.14 -5.92
N LEU A 143 7.40 -11.18 -5.04
CA LEU A 143 8.51 -10.25 -4.99
C LEU A 143 9.77 -10.98 -5.44
N LEU A 144 10.50 -10.39 -6.39
CA LEU A 144 11.78 -10.89 -6.89
C LEU A 144 12.86 -9.88 -6.51
N THR A 145 13.92 -10.33 -5.83
CA THR A 145 14.99 -9.45 -5.34
C THR A 145 16.27 -9.66 -6.13
N CYS A 146 16.81 -8.58 -6.69
CA CYS A 146 18.09 -8.52 -7.38
C CYS A 146 19.09 -7.76 -6.48
N PRO A 147 19.91 -8.45 -5.66
CA PRO A 147 20.86 -7.79 -4.77
C PRO A 147 21.99 -7.14 -5.56
N LEU A 148 22.42 -5.95 -5.13
CA LEU A 148 23.51 -5.19 -5.75
C LEU A 148 24.79 -5.25 -4.91
N VAL A 149 24.95 -6.23 -4.02
CA VAL A 149 26.19 -6.37 -3.22
C VAL A 149 27.37 -6.78 -4.10
N GLY A 150 28.53 -6.16 -3.89
CA GLY A 150 29.77 -6.55 -4.57
C GLY A 150 29.80 -6.20 -6.06
N THR A 151 28.81 -5.42 -6.49
CA THR A 151 28.61 -4.88 -7.82
C THR A 151 29.46 -3.64 -8.01
N ALA A 152 29.91 -3.36 -9.24
CA ALA A 152 30.73 -2.16 -9.52
C ALA A 152 29.94 -0.86 -9.35
N ARG A 153 28.60 -0.96 -9.22
CA ARG A 153 27.67 0.16 -9.16
C ARG A 153 26.66 0.02 -8.02
N GLU A 154 27.01 -0.68 -6.95
CA GLU A 154 26.17 -0.98 -5.78
C GLU A 154 25.36 0.22 -5.25
N HIS A 155 25.96 1.41 -5.27
CA HIS A 155 25.32 2.65 -4.77
C HIS A 155 24.67 3.52 -5.84
N ARG A 156 24.68 3.10 -7.11
CA ARG A 156 23.95 3.79 -8.18
C ARG A 156 22.54 3.21 -8.28
N VAL A 157 21.62 4.07 -8.69
CA VAL A 157 20.24 3.67 -8.96
C VAL A 157 20.15 3.26 -10.44
N PRO A 158 19.79 2.01 -10.77
CA PRO A 158 19.51 1.62 -12.14
C PRO A 158 18.33 2.42 -12.70
N GLN A 159 18.31 2.67 -14.01
CA GLN A 159 17.13 3.20 -14.71
C GLN A 159 16.14 2.09 -15.06
N LEU A 160 16.65 0.92 -15.46
CA LEU A 160 15.86 -0.20 -15.94
C LEU A 160 16.36 -1.51 -15.34
N VAL A 161 15.45 -2.46 -15.16
CA VAL A 161 15.76 -3.85 -14.84
C VAL A 161 14.98 -4.77 -15.77
N SER A 162 15.65 -5.79 -16.28
CA SER A 162 15.03 -6.90 -17.01
C SER A 162 15.27 -8.21 -16.25
N LEU A 163 14.24 -9.06 -16.16
CA LEU A 163 14.34 -10.42 -15.65
C LEU A 163 14.52 -11.40 -16.82
N VAL A 164 15.55 -12.24 -16.76
CA VAL A 164 15.82 -13.27 -17.77
C VAL A 164 16.11 -14.62 -17.11
N PHE A 165 15.95 -15.71 -17.86
CA PHE A 165 16.05 -17.08 -17.34
C PHE A 165 17.06 -17.91 -18.14
N GLY A 166 17.66 -18.89 -17.49
CA GLY A 166 18.57 -19.88 -18.09
C GLY A 166 19.97 -19.33 -18.39
N ASP A 167 20.04 -18.20 -19.09
CA ASP A 167 21.27 -17.47 -19.42
C ASP A 167 21.14 -15.99 -19.04
N ARG A 168 22.10 -15.49 -18.24
CA ARG A 168 22.19 -14.08 -17.86
C ARG A 168 22.35 -13.12 -19.06
N CYS A 169 22.79 -13.65 -20.20
CA CYS A 169 22.96 -12.93 -21.46
C CYS A 169 21.74 -13.02 -22.39
N ALA A 170 20.67 -13.71 -21.99
CA ALA A 170 19.49 -13.88 -22.82
C ALA A 170 18.88 -12.53 -23.22
N ARG A 171 18.26 -12.49 -24.42
CA ARG A 171 17.57 -11.29 -24.89
C ARG A 171 16.34 -11.04 -24.01
N PRO A 172 16.22 -9.86 -23.37
CA PRO A 172 15.09 -9.58 -22.50
C PRO A 172 13.81 -9.29 -23.29
N CYS A 173 12.68 -9.84 -22.82
CA CYS A 173 11.33 -9.51 -23.30
C CYS A 173 10.54 -8.62 -22.32
N ASN A 174 11.25 -8.06 -21.34
CA ASN A 174 10.73 -7.13 -20.34
C ASN A 174 11.82 -6.10 -19.99
N ALA A 175 11.41 -4.91 -19.56
CA ALA A 175 12.25 -3.83 -19.06
C ALA A 175 11.39 -2.94 -18.15
N LEU A 176 11.48 -3.15 -16.84
CA LEU A 176 10.79 -2.34 -15.85
C LEU A 176 11.63 -1.11 -15.51
N ARG A 177 10.98 0.06 -15.43
CA ARG A 177 11.59 1.25 -14.84
C ARG A 177 11.83 1.00 -13.35
N VAL A 178 13.03 1.33 -12.89
CA VAL A 178 13.36 1.25 -11.46
C VAL A 178 12.99 2.58 -10.79
N HIS A 179 12.01 2.52 -9.89
CA HIS A 179 11.53 3.66 -9.13
C HIS A 179 12.36 3.86 -7.87
N TYR A 180 12.75 5.11 -7.63
CA TYR A 180 13.44 5.51 -6.42
C TYR A 180 13.10 6.96 -6.06
N GLU A 181 12.56 7.14 -4.86
CA GLU A 181 12.41 8.45 -4.26
C GLU A 181 13.35 8.54 -3.06
N ALA A 182 14.35 9.44 -3.14
CA ALA A 182 15.34 9.55 -2.09
C ALA A 182 14.68 9.98 -0.76
N PRO A 183 15.04 9.34 0.38
CA PRO A 183 14.53 9.73 1.69
C PRO A 183 14.79 11.21 1.96
N GLN A 184 13.76 11.95 2.36
CA GLN A 184 13.91 13.33 2.78
C GLN A 184 14.16 13.38 4.29
N ARG A 185 15.22 14.06 4.73
CA ARG A 185 15.47 14.27 6.17
C ARG A 185 14.32 15.07 6.78
N ARG A 186 13.55 14.46 7.67
CA ARG A 186 12.41 15.09 8.35
C ARG A 186 12.40 14.70 9.82
N ARG A 187 11.82 15.57 10.66
CA ARG A 187 11.81 15.42 12.13
C ARG A 187 10.53 14.79 12.69
N ALA A 188 9.41 14.89 11.97
CA ALA A 188 8.11 14.40 12.45
C ALA A 188 7.76 13.09 11.75
N THR A 189 7.20 12.15 12.53
CA THR A 189 6.68 10.87 12.03
C THR A 189 5.51 11.10 11.08
N ARG A 190 5.59 10.50 9.89
CA ARG A 190 4.63 10.66 8.80
C ARG A 190 3.84 9.38 8.58
N PHE A 191 2.55 9.55 8.31
CA PHE A 191 1.62 8.45 8.10
C PHE A 191 0.99 8.52 6.72
N GLY A 192 0.95 7.39 6.03
CA GLY A 192 0.13 7.19 4.84
C GLY A 192 -0.85 6.05 5.02
N VAL A 193 -1.87 5.99 4.17
CA VAL A 193 -2.89 4.94 4.15
C VAL A 193 -2.94 4.31 2.77
N CYS A 194 -2.78 2.99 2.70
CA CYS A 194 -2.94 2.19 1.50
C CYS A 194 -4.32 1.55 1.51
N VAL A 195 -5.13 1.88 0.51
CA VAL A 195 -6.46 1.33 0.29
C VAL A 195 -6.42 0.53 -1.01
N LYS A 196 -7.12 -0.59 -1.04
CA LYS A 196 -7.33 -1.37 -2.26
C LYS A 196 -8.17 -0.60 -3.30
N ASP A 197 -8.53 -1.28 -4.38
CA ASP A 197 -9.42 -0.75 -5.38
C ASP A 197 -10.81 -0.39 -4.82
N LEU A 198 -11.33 0.76 -5.26
CA LEU A 198 -12.64 1.27 -4.85
C LEU A 198 -13.71 0.79 -5.84
N GLN A 199 -14.60 -0.11 -5.40
CA GLN A 199 -15.69 -0.65 -6.22
C GLN A 199 -17.05 -0.44 -5.54
N PHE A 200 -17.76 0.60 -5.97
CA PHE A 200 -19.11 0.97 -5.50
C PHE A 200 -20.00 1.34 -6.69
N PRO A 201 -20.39 0.36 -7.53
CA PRO A 201 -21.10 0.62 -8.79
C PRO A 201 -22.57 0.99 -8.59
N THR A 202 -23.16 0.67 -7.43
CA THR A 202 -24.61 0.81 -7.17
C THR A 202 -24.95 1.76 -6.02
N GLU A 203 -23.95 2.23 -5.26
CA GLU A 203 -24.15 3.05 -4.07
C GLU A 203 -23.38 4.37 -4.20
N ASP A 204 -24.03 5.49 -3.87
CA ASP A 204 -23.37 6.79 -3.77
C ASP A 204 -22.66 6.86 -2.42
N MET A 205 -21.34 6.72 -2.46
CA MET A 205 -20.48 6.69 -1.28
C MET A 205 -19.93 8.07 -0.93
N SER A 206 -20.39 9.13 -1.60
CA SER A 206 -19.77 10.45 -1.51
C SER A 206 -19.71 10.98 -0.07
N GLU A 207 -20.82 10.95 0.68
CA GLU A 207 -20.84 11.41 2.07
C GLU A 207 -19.94 10.56 2.98
N ARG A 208 -19.96 9.23 2.78
CA ARG A 208 -19.10 8.30 3.53
C ARG A 208 -17.62 8.54 3.27
N PHE A 209 -17.25 8.83 2.03
CA PHE A 209 -15.87 9.20 1.68
C PHE A 209 -15.47 10.53 2.30
N VAL A 210 -16.35 11.53 2.33
CA VAL A 210 -16.04 12.80 3.00
C VAL A 210 -15.81 12.57 4.49
N GLU A 211 -16.68 11.85 5.17
CA GLU A 211 -16.52 11.53 6.60
C GLU A 211 -15.23 10.74 6.85
N TRP A 212 -14.99 9.67 6.10
CA TRP A 212 -13.82 8.82 6.31
C TRP A 212 -12.49 9.52 5.97
N LEU A 213 -12.40 10.26 4.86
CA LEU A 213 -11.18 10.98 4.47
C LEU A 213 -10.83 12.08 5.48
N GLU A 214 -11.82 12.84 5.94
CA GLU A 214 -11.58 13.86 6.97
C GLU A 214 -11.26 13.24 8.32
N LEU A 215 -11.79 12.05 8.63
CA LEU A 215 -11.37 11.30 9.80
C LEU A 215 -9.91 10.81 9.67
N MET A 216 -9.49 10.31 8.51
CA MET A 216 -8.08 9.95 8.25
C MET A 216 -7.15 11.15 8.43
N ARG A 217 -7.56 12.34 7.95
CA ARG A 217 -6.83 13.59 8.19
C ARG A 217 -6.67 13.88 9.69
N LEU A 218 -7.73 13.70 10.48
CA LEU A 218 -7.68 13.88 11.93
C LEU A 218 -6.82 12.83 12.64
N MET A 219 -6.77 11.60 12.13
CA MET A 219 -5.85 10.57 12.62
C MET A 219 -4.38 10.91 12.34
N GLY A 220 -4.09 11.88 11.48
CA GLY A 220 -2.75 12.29 11.11
C GLY A 220 -2.24 11.69 9.80
N ALA A 221 -3.10 11.07 8.99
CA ALA A 221 -2.74 10.64 7.65
C ALA A 221 -2.43 11.87 6.77
N GLU A 222 -1.25 11.86 6.15
CA GLU A 222 -0.86 12.90 5.19
C GLU A 222 -1.30 12.56 3.76
N ARG A 223 -1.42 11.25 3.46
CA ARG A 223 -1.93 10.77 2.18
C ARG A 223 -2.66 9.45 2.32
N VAL A 224 -3.77 9.34 1.61
CA VAL A 224 -4.50 8.12 1.30
C VAL A 224 -4.20 7.78 -0.15
N ILE A 225 -3.69 6.59 -0.40
CA ILE A 225 -3.39 6.05 -1.73
C ILE A 225 -4.41 4.96 -2.01
N ALA A 226 -5.20 5.13 -3.06
CA ALA A 226 -6.22 4.18 -3.49
C ALA A 226 -6.11 3.91 -4.99
N TYR A 227 -6.68 2.79 -5.43
CA TYR A 227 -6.58 2.36 -6.83
C TYR A 227 -7.90 2.55 -7.59
N ASP A 228 -7.81 3.16 -8.77
CA ASP A 228 -8.92 3.38 -9.70
C ASP A 228 -8.83 2.37 -10.85
N LEU A 229 -9.76 1.41 -10.87
CA LEU A 229 -9.89 0.43 -11.95
C LEU A 229 -10.49 1.01 -13.23
N GLY A 230 -10.95 2.27 -13.20
CA GLY A 230 -11.70 2.89 -14.28
C GLY A 230 -13.07 2.22 -14.51
N GLY A 231 -13.68 2.52 -15.67
CA GLY A 231 -14.98 1.97 -16.04
C GLY A 231 -16.13 2.46 -15.15
N GLN A 232 -17.19 1.66 -15.04
CA GLN A 232 -18.38 1.93 -14.22
C GLN A 232 -18.26 1.32 -12.80
N THR A 233 -17.06 1.33 -12.21
CA THR A 233 -16.82 0.81 -10.86
C THR A 233 -17.24 1.77 -9.76
N LEU A 234 -17.39 3.06 -10.07
CA LEU A 234 -17.81 4.11 -9.15
C LEU A 234 -18.89 4.98 -9.80
N LEU A 235 -19.90 5.37 -9.01
CA LEU A 235 -20.88 6.36 -9.46
C LEU A 235 -20.25 7.74 -9.73
N PRO A 236 -20.81 8.55 -10.66
CA PRO A 236 -20.24 9.85 -11.02
C PRO A 236 -20.05 10.82 -9.86
N ASN A 237 -20.95 10.82 -8.86
CA ASN A 237 -20.83 11.66 -7.67
C ASN A 237 -19.67 11.22 -6.79
N THR A 238 -19.56 9.92 -6.50
CA THR A 238 -18.43 9.33 -5.78
C THR A 238 -17.10 9.71 -6.44
N MET A 239 -17.00 9.52 -7.75
CA MET A 239 -15.80 9.89 -8.52
C MET A 239 -15.50 11.39 -8.47
N ARG A 240 -16.53 12.25 -8.53
CA ARG A 240 -16.37 13.71 -8.38
C ARG A 240 -15.79 14.07 -7.01
N THR A 241 -16.30 13.47 -5.95
CA THR A 241 -15.84 13.66 -4.57
C THR A 241 -14.37 13.24 -4.42
N LEU A 242 -14.00 12.06 -4.89
CA LEU A 242 -12.61 11.59 -4.82
C LEU A 242 -11.68 12.48 -5.65
N LYS A 243 -12.09 12.90 -6.86
CA LYS A 243 -11.32 13.84 -7.68
C LYS A 243 -11.13 15.21 -7.05
N HIS A 244 -12.06 15.64 -6.18
CA HIS A 244 -11.91 16.89 -5.43
C HIS A 244 -10.77 16.78 -4.42
N TYR A 245 -10.76 15.74 -3.59
CA TYR A 245 -9.66 15.47 -2.66
C TYR A 245 -8.31 15.29 -3.36
N ALA A 246 -8.30 14.61 -4.52
CA ALA A 246 -7.08 14.42 -5.29
C ALA A 246 -6.50 15.72 -5.86
N LYS A 247 -7.31 16.77 -6.03
CA LYS A 247 -6.89 18.05 -6.61
C LYS A 247 -6.57 19.13 -5.58
N GLN A 248 -7.30 19.15 -4.47
CA GLN A 248 -7.30 20.28 -3.55
C GLN A 248 -5.97 20.40 -2.78
N ASP A 249 -5.61 19.37 -2.02
CA ASP A 249 -4.45 19.39 -1.13
C ASP A 249 -3.61 18.12 -1.19
N GLY A 250 -4.03 17.14 -1.99
CA GLY A 250 -3.30 15.89 -2.18
C GLY A 250 -3.47 14.89 -1.05
N LEU A 251 -4.49 15.05 -0.17
CA LEU A 251 -4.84 14.03 0.82
C LEU A 251 -5.14 12.70 0.13
N LEU A 252 -5.80 12.69 -1.04
CA LEU A 252 -6.06 11.47 -1.80
C LEU A 252 -5.17 11.39 -3.04
N GLN A 253 -4.58 10.23 -3.29
CA GLN A 253 -3.94 9.88 -4.54
C GLN A 253 -4.66 8.67 -5.15
N LEU A 254 -5.27 8.87 -6.31
CA LEU A 254 -5.89 7.81 -7.11
C LEU A 254 -4.89 7.30 -8.14
N LEU A 255 -4.45 6.06 -8.00
CA LEU A 255 -3.55 5.40 -8.93
C LEU A 255 -4.36 4.58 -9.94
N PRO A 256 -4.14 4.73 -11.26
CA PRO A 256 -4.80 3.86 -12.23
C PRO A 256 -4.28 2.42 -12.05
N PHE A 257 -5.18 1.45 -12.12
CA PHE A 257 -4.82 0.04 -12.05
C PHE A 257 -5.68 -0.79 -13.00
N ARG A 258 -5.14 -1.93 -13.43
CA ARG A 258 -5.92 -2.97 -14.10
C ARG A 258 -5.64 -4.29 -13.42
N LEU A 259 -6.70 -4.98 -13.07
CA LEU A 259 -6.59 -6.34 -12.57
C LEU A 259 -5.93 -7.19 -13.66
N LEU A 260 -4.98 -8.03 -13.26
CA LEU A 260 -4.46 -9.04 -14.15
C LEU A 260 -5.57 -10.10 -14.33
N GLU A 261 -6.38 -9.92 -15.37
CA GLU A 261 -7.44 -10.86 -15.72
C GLU A 261 -6.81 -12.13 -16.30
N GLY A 262 -6.74 -13.18 -15.49
CA GLY A 262 -6.56 -14.53 -16.01
C GLY A 262 -7.85 -14.98 -16.69
N HIS A 263 -8.13 -14.52 -17.91
CA HIS A 263 -9.28 -14.91 -18.75
C HIS A 263 -10.68 -14.62 -18.14
N PRO A 264 -11.76 -14.52 -18.95
CA PRO A 264 -13.11 -14.43 -18.43
C PRO A 264 -13.45 -15.72 -17.66
N LYS A 265 -13.37 -15.68 -16.32
CA LYS A 265 -13.67 -16.83 -15.46
C LYS A 265 -15.15 -16.86 -15.06
N PRO A 266 -15.72 -18.05 -14.84
CA PRO A 266 -16.99 -18.20 -14.12
C PRO A 266 -16.95 -17.45 -12.78
N ALA A 267 -18.09 -16.89 -12.36
CA ALA A 267 -18.22 -16.05 -11.16
C ALA A 267 -17.60 -16.66 -9.88
N ALA A 268 -17.50 -17.98 -9.79
CA ALA A 268 -16.93 -18.71 -8.65
C ALA A 268 -15.45 -18.38 -8.36
N ASN A 269 -14.65 -18.00 -9.38
CA ASN A 269 -13.20 -17.78 -9.23
C ASN A 269 -12.81 -16.29 -9.14
N TYR A 270 -13.79 -15.39 -9.17
CA TYR A 270 -13.56 -13.94 -9.10
C TYR A 270 -13.04 -13.50 -7.72
N GLY A 271 -13.59 -14.06 -6.63
CA GLY A 271 -13.25 -13.65 -5.26
C GLY A 271 -11.77 -13.88 -4.90
N LEU A 272 -11.21 -15.05 -5.24
CA LEU A 272 -9.78 -15.33 -5.03
C LEU A 272 -8.91 -14.43 -5.90
N SER A 273 -9.24 -14.27 -7.18
CA SER A 273 -8.50 -13.40 -8.10
C SER A 273 -8.46 -11.95 -7.62
N LYS A 274 -9.57 -11.45 -7.07
CA LYS A 274 -9.63 -10.12 -6.46
C LYS A 274 -8.67 -10.01 -5.29
N ARG A 275 -8.72 -10.93 -4.31
CA ARG A 275 -7.81 -10.92 -3.15
C ARG A 275 -6.33 -10.98 -3.54
N LEU A 276 -6.00 -11.79 -4.56
CA LEU A 276 -4.64 -11.86 -5.09
C LEU A 276 -4.17 -10.50 -5.64
N ASN A 277 -5.02 -9.81 -6.41
CA ASN A 277 -4.72 -8.45 -6.88
C ASN A 277 -4.64 -7.42 -5.75
N GLU A 278 -5.51 -7.51 -4.73
CA GLU A 278 -5.46 -6.64 -3.54
C GLU A 278 -4.08 -6.72 -2.86
N VAL A 279 -3.51 -7.91 -2.70
CA VAL A 279 -2.17 -8.09 -2.12
C VAL A 279 -1.09 -7.41 -2.98
N LEU A 280 -1.15 -7.52 -4.30
CA LEU A 280 -0.21 -6.82 -5.17
C LEU A 280 -0.33 -5.29 -5.02
N MET A 281 -1.54 -4.75 -4.95
CA MET A 281 -1.79 -3.32 -4.74
C MET A 281 -1.22 -2.82 -3.40
N TYR A 282 -1.40 -3.56 -2.30
CA TYR A 282 -0.83 -3.15 -1.01
C TYR A 282 0.69 -3.10 -1.03
N ASN A 283 1.33 -4.05 -1.72
CA ASN A 283 2.79 -4.06 -1.86
C ASN A 283 3.29 -2.98 -2.83
N ASP A 284 2.56 -2.66 -3.91
CA ASP A 284 2.88 -1.49 -4.74
C ASP A 284 2.81 -0.19 -3.93
N CYS A 285 1.76 -0.02 -3.13
CA CYS A 285 1.63 1.14 -2.25
C CYS A 285 2.77 1.21 -1.23
N LEU A 286 3.16 0.08 -0.62
CA LEU A 286 4.31 0.01 0.29
C LEU A 286 5.58 0.48 -0.39
N TYR A 287 5.98 -0.15 -1.49
CA TYR A 287 7.28 0.12 -2.13
C TYR A 287 7.34 1.50 -2.79
N ARG A 288 6.22 2.01 -3.29
CA ARG A 288 6.12 3.39 -3.80
C ARG A 288 6.35 4.44 -2.73
N ASN A 289 5.94 4.16 -1.49
CA ASN A 289 5.92 5.15 -0.42
C ASN A 289 6.84 4.84 0.76
N MET A 290 7.67 3.80 0.68
CA MET A 290 8.52 3.34 1.80
C MET A 290 9.59 4.35 2.26
N TYR A 291 9.89 5.36 1.43
CA TYR A 291 10.78 6.48 1.78
C TYR A 291 10.03 7.78 2.06
N GLU A 292 8.71 7.80 1.86
CA GLU A 292 7.89 8.99 2.09
C GLU A 292 7.29 8.98 3.50
N PHE A 293 6.73 7.84 3.93
CA PHE A 293 6.07 7.69 5.22
C PHE A 293 6.85 6.76 6.14
N ASP A 294 6.84 7.04 7.44
CA ASP A 294 7.44 6.18 8.47
C ASP A 294 6.52 5.00 8.78
N TYR A 295 5.20 5.24 8.73
CA TYR A 295 4.18 4.22 8.88
C TYR A 295 3.18 4.26 7.74
N LEU A 296 2.82 3.08 7.23
CA LEU A 296 1.71 2.89 6.30
C LEU A 296 0.63 2.05 6.97
N ALA A 297 -0.58 2.57 6.99
CA ALA A 297 -1.75 1.80 7.38
C ALA A 297 -2.32 1.09 6.15
N VAL A 298 -2.52 -0.22 6.20
CA VAL A 298 -3.30 -0.94 5.18
C VAL A 298 -4.71 -1.10 5.73
N MET A 299 -5.72 -0.46 5.11
CA MET A 299 -7.11 -0.51 5.57
C MET A 299 -8.13 -0.26 4.46
N ASP A 300 -9.37 -0.67 4.71
CA ASP A 300 -10.53 -0.44 3.87
C ASP A 300 -11.28 0.85 4.32
N VAL A 301 -12.17 1.36 3.47
CA VAL A 301 -12.85 2.67 3.67
C VAL A 301 -13.97 2.64 4.71
N ASP A 302 -14.28 1.46 5.23
CA ASP A 302 -15.18 1.19 6.35
C ASP A 302 -14.40 0.87 7.65
N GLU A 303 -13.08 1.03 7.65
CA GLU A 303 -12.21 0.70 8.79
C GLU A 303 -11.47 1.95 9.31
N VAL A 304 -11.26 2.01 10.63
CA VAL A 304 -10.51 3.09 11.28
C VAL A 304 -9.65 2.50 12.40
N ILE A 305 -8.34 2.70 12.32
CA ILE A 305 -7.45 2.50 13.48
C ILE A 305 -7.64 3.69 14.41
N MET A 306 -8.43 3.50 15.47
CA MET A 306 -8.87 4.54 16.40
C MET A 306 -8.01 4.53 17.66
N PRO A 307 -7.21 5.59 17.93
CA PRO A 307 -6.60 5.80 19.23
C PRO A 307 -7.67 5.96 20.32
N LEU A 308 -7.39 5.52 21.55
CA LEU A 308 -8.35 5.55 22.66
C LEU A 308 -7.87 6.44 23.81
N GLY A 309 -8.79 6.70 24.75
CA GLY A 309 -8.52 7.52 25.92
C GLY A 309 -8.19 8.98 25.58
N LYS A 310 -6.96 9.40 25.87
CA LYS A 310 -6.48 10.79 25.68
C LYS A 310 -5.72 10.99 24.36
N LEU A 311 -5.52 9.94 23.59
CA LEU A 311 -4.79 9.97 22.32
C LEU A 311 -5.71 10.48 21.21
N HIS A 312 -5.24 11.46 20.43
CA HIS A 312 -6.05 12.13 19.41
C HIS A 312 -5.60 11.82 17.97
N ASN A 313 -4.46 11.16 17.76
CA ASN A 313 -3.96 10.82 16.44
C ASN A 313 -2.92 9.68 16.52
N TRP A 314 -2.47 9.19 15.37
CA TRP A 314 -1.48 8.13 15.28
C TRP A 314 -0.10 8.57 15.78
N THR A 315 0.27 9.84 15.63
CA THR A 315 1.52 10.37 16.19
C THR A 315 1.59 10.17 17.70
N ALA A 316 0.58 10.63 18.44
CA ALA A 316 0.50 10.49 19.89
C ALA A 316 0.46 9.02 20.33
N LEU A 317 -0.19 8.17 19.52
CA LEU A 317 -0.27 6.73 19.77
C LEU A 317 1.11 6.06 19.63
N VAL A 318 1.82 6.32 18.54
CA VAL A 318 3.16 5.77 18.30
C VAL A 318 4.15 6.28 19.36
N GLU A 319 4.14 7.57 19.67
CA GLU A 319 5.01 8.18 20.69
C GLU A 319 4.81 7.54 22.08
N LEU A 320 3.56 7.23 22.45
CA LEU A 320 3.27 6.52 23.69
C LEU A 320 3.87 5.11 23.70
N LEU A 321 3.71 4.36 22.61
CA LEU A 321 4.22 2.99 22.48
C LEU A 321 5.75 2.96 22.50
N ASP A 322 6.41 3.90 21.84
CA ASP A 322 7.88 4.05 21.86
C ASP A 322 8.40 4.42 23.25
N THR A 323 7.68 5.29 23.98
CA THR A 323 8.03 5.66 25.36
C THR A 323 7.87 4.48 26.32
N ASN A 324 6.84 3.65 26.15
CA ASN A 324 6.66 2.46 26.98
C ASN A 324 7.73 1.40 26.72
N ASN A 325 8.14 1.22 25.46
CA ASN A 325 9.23 0.32 25.10
C ASN A 325 10.57 0.73 25.74
N SER A 326 10.90 2.02 25.70
CA SER A 326 12.14 2.55 26.30
C SER A 326 12.17 2.50 27.83
N ARG A 327 11.01 2.48 28.50
CA ARG A 327 10.92 2.25 29.95
C ARG A 327 11.10 0.78 30.32
N ASN A 328 10.54 -0.13 29.53
CA ASN A 328 10.64 -1.56 29.76
C ASN A 328 12.02 -2.13 29.42
N SER A 329 12.78 -1.55 28.49
CA SER A 329 14.17 -1.96 28.24
C SER A 329 15.14 -1.68 29.41
N ASN A 330 14.74 -0.84 30.37
CA ASN A 330 15.48 -0.63 31.62
C ASN A 330 15.17 -1.68 32.70
N SER A 331 14.17 -2.55 32.50
CA SER A 331 13.96 -3.73 33.35
C SER A 331 14.59 -4.94 32.66
N LYS A 332 15.68 -5.44 33.26
CA LYS A 332 16.41 -6.64 32.78
C LYS A 332 15.52 -7.87 32.90
N SER A 333 14.72 -8.15 31.87
CA SER A 333 14.01 -9.42 31.71
C SER A 333 14.69 -10.22 30.60
N GLU A 334 15.47 -11.23 31.00
CA GLU A 334 16.37 -12.05 30.18
C GLU A 334 15.68 -13.01 29.16
N SER A 335 14.44 -12.76 28.75
CA SER A 335 13.70 -13.69 27.86
C SER A 335 13.03 -13.05 26.64
N ALA A 336 13.20 -11.74 26.42
CA ALA A 336 12.85 -11.11 25.15
C ALA A 336 14.17 -10.73 24.47
N GLU A 337 14.51 -11.40 23.36
CA GLU A 337 15.56 -10.91 22.46
C GLU A 337 15.37 -9.40 22.28
N ASN A 338 16.41 -8.63 22.61
CA ASN A 338 16.39 -7.17 22.68
C ASN A 338 15.73 -6.55 21.43
N CYS A 339 14.44 -6.27 21.57
CA CYS A 339 13.61 -5.89 20.44
C CYS A 339 13.53 -4.36 20.35
N TYR A 340 14.49 -3.77 19.64
CA TYR A 340 14.56 -2.31 19.51
C TYR A 340 13.54 -1.72 18.54
N ALA A 341 13.03 -2.50 17.58
CA ALA A 341 12.06 -2.05 16.59
C ALA A 341 10.98 -3.12 16.31
N LYS A 342 9.73 -2.65 16.11
CA LYS A 342 8.60 -3.50 15.71
C LYS A 342 8.32 -3.28 14.22
N CYS A 343 8.11 -4.34 13.46
CA CYS A 343 7.79 -4.20 12.04
C CYS A 343 6.39 -3.62 11.83
N SER A 344 5.46 -3.82 12.75
CA SER A 344 4.09 -3.31 12.64
C SER A 344 3.45 -3.16 14.01
N LEU A 345 2.54 -2.20 14.14
CA LEU A 345 1.66 -2.01 15.30
C LEU A 345 0.25 -2.42 14.87
N CYS A 346 -0.28 -3.52 15.41
CA CYS A 346 -1.50 -4.14 14.96
C CYS A 346 -2.63 -3.99 15.98
N PHE A 347 -3.84 -3.76 15.48
CA PHE A 347 -5.00 -3.39 16.27
C PHE A 347 -6.13 -4.40 16.05
N ARG A 348 -6.70 -4.87 17.15
CA ARG A 348 -7.80 -5.84 17.13
C ARG A 348 -9.06 -5.24 16.56
N ASN A 349 -9.72 -6.03 15.70
CA ASN A 349 -11.00 -5.68 15.08
C ASN A 349 -12.11 -5.62 16.13
N VAL A 350 -13.02 -4.66 15.99
CA VAL A 350 -14.34 -4.71 16.59
C VAL A 350 -15.40 -4.10 15.67
N TYR A 351 -16.56 -4.75 15.58
CA TYR A 351 -17.60 -4.43 14.60
C TYR A 351 -18.61 -3.39 15.11
N PHE A 352 -18.84 -2.37 14.28
CA PHE A 352 -19.90 -1.37 14.39
C PHE A 352 -20.92 -1.62 13.25
N SER A 353 -21.94 -2.41 13.54
CA SER A 353 -22.92 -2.86 12.54
C SER A 353 -24.07 -1.87 12.35
N ARG A 354 -24.63 -1.81 11.13
CA ARG A 354 -25.86 -1.05 10.83
C ARG A 354 -27.09 -1.64 11.51
N GLU A 355 -27.02 -2.90 11.90
CA GLU A 355 -28.10 -3.60 12.63
C GLU A 355 -28.16 -3.17 14.11
N LEU A 356 -27.14 -2.47 14.62
CA LEU A 356 -27.15 -1.89 15.96
C LEU A 356 -27.81 -0.50 15.96
N PRO A 357 -28.45 -0.08 17.07
CA PRO A 357 -29.10 1.22 17.16
C PRO A 357 -28.15 2.39 16.84
N GLN A 358 -28.59 3.27 15.95
CA GLN A 358 -27.89 4.51 15.60
C GLN A 358 -28.22 5.62 16.60
N ASP A 359 -27.25 6.49 16.85
CA ASP A 359 -27.46 7.74 17.57
C ASP A 359 -27.98 8.83 16.62
N GLY A 360 -29.06 9.51 17.00
CA GLY A 360 -29.68 10.57 16.20
C GLY A 360 -29.06 11.95 16.40
N THR A 361 -28.10 12.10 17.31
CA THR A 361 -27.50 13.40 17.64
C THR A 361 -26.64 13.98 16.51
N PRO A 362 -25.75 13.22 15.85
CA PRO A 362 -25.02 13.72 14.68
C PRO A 362 -25.94 13.83 13.44
N PRO A 363 -25.62 14.73 12.48
CA PRO A 363 -26.40 14.86 11.25
C PRO A 363 -26.48 13.55 10.46
N ALA A 364 -27.57 13.37 9.71
CA ALA A 364 -27.89 12.09 9.07
C ALA A 364 -26.82 11.59 8.09
N SER A 365 -26.06 12.49 7.48
CA SER A 365 -24.98 12.24 6.52
C SER A 365 -23.70 11.68 7.14
N PHE A 366 -23.56 11.69 8.47
CA PHE A 366 -22.39 11.17 9.17
C PHE A 366 -22.64 9.75 9.66
N TYR A 367 -22.23 8.78 8.86
CA TYR A 367 -22.45 7.37 9.12
C TYR A 367 -21.66 6.90 10.36
N MET A 368 -20.34 7.10 10.40
CA MET A 368 -19.49 6.64 11.49
C MET A 368 -19.81 7.32 12.82
N LEU A 369 -20.11 8.63 12.81
CA LEU A 369 -20.50 9.34 14.03
C LEU A 369 -21.85 8.85 14.59
N ARG A 370 -22.76 8.35 13.76
CA ARG A 370 -24.06 7.82 14.19
C ARG A 370 -24.00 6.37 14.66
N HIS A 371 -23.00 5.60 14.23
CA HIS A 371 -22.81 4.21 14.64
C HIS A 371 -21.78 4.14 15.77
N VAL A 372 -22.23 4.42 17.00
CA VAL A 372 -21.42 4.37 18.24
C VAL A 372 -21.84 3.23 19.17
N GLN A 373 -22.50 2.22 18.61
CA GLN A 373 -22.70 0.92 19.27
C GLN A 373 -21.91 -0.12 18.49
N ARG A 374 -21.23 -0.99 19.23
CA ARG A 374 -20.43 -2.08 18.67
C ARG A 374 -20.76 -3.40 19.36
N VAL A 375 -20.40 -4.50 18.71
CA VAL A 375 -20.37 -5.82 19.37
C VAL A 375 -19.48 -5.75 20.63
N ALA A 376 -19.81 -6.56 21.64
CA ALA A 376 -19.17 -6.46 22.95
C ALA A 376 -17.66 -6.76 22.90
N GLU A 377 -17.29 -7.79 22.14
CA GLU A 377 -15.95 -8.37 22.15
C GLU A 377 -15.17 -8.03 20.87
N HIS A 378 -13.89 -7.75 21.03
CA HIS A 378 -12.94 -7.67 19.93
C HIS A 378 -12.66 -9.07 19.37
N LEU A 379 -12.30 -9.16 18.10
CA LEU A 379 -11.69 -10.37 17.55
C LEU A 379 -10.31 -10.61 18.18
N ASP A 380 -9.78 -11.83 18.01
CA ASP A 380 -8.43 -12.15 18.47
C ASP A 380 -7.34 -11.41 17.67
N ALA A 381 -6.11 -11.44 18.18
CA ALA A 381 -4.96 -10.70 17.63
C ALA A 381 -4.51 -11.14 16.22
N ASN A 382 -5.07 -12.21 15.66
CA ASN A 382 -4.75 -12.73 14.33
C ASN A 382 -5.95 -12.65 13.37
N SER A 383 -7.13 -12.24 13.84
CA SER A 383 -8.37 -12.26 13.08
C SER A 383 -8.79 -10.86 12.65
N ALA A 384 -8.79 -10.64 11.34
CA ALA A 384 -9.18 -9.40 10.69
C ALA A 384 -8.55 -8.12 11.27
N ILE A 385 -7.35 -8.23 11.86
CA ILE A 385 -6.61 -7.09 12.39
C ILE A 385 -6.22 -6.12 11.27
N LYS A 386 -5.85 -4.89 11.64
CA LYS A 386 -5.19 -3.92 10.75
C LYS A 386 -3.99 -3.33 11.48
N CYS A 387 -2.97 -2.93 10.73
CA CYS A 387 -1.73 -2.46 11.33
C CYS A 387 -1.25 -1.14 10.74
N LEU A 388 -0.52 -0.39 11.57
CA LEU A 388 0.43 0.62 11.13
C LEU A 388 1.77 -0.09 10.87
N HIS A 389 2.13 -0.28 9.62
CA HIS A 389 3.36 -0.95 9.19
C HIS A 389 4.53 0.01 9.17
N ALA A 390 5.59 -0.28 9.92
CA ALA A 390 6.81 0.51 9.92
C ALA A 390 7.57 0.27 8.61
N THR A 391 7.53 1.25 7.71
CA THR A 391 8.04 1.14 6.33
C THR A 391 9.54 0.87 6.28
N ALA A 392 10.27 1.21 7.33
CA ALA A 392 11.69 0.93 7.46
C ALA A 392 12.00 -0.58 7.53
N TYR A 393 11.04 -1.44 7.93
CA TYR A 393 11.31 -2.84 8.28
C TYR A 393 10.44 -3.86 7.51
N VAL A 394 9.19 -3.52 7.19
CA VAL A 394 8.30 -4.47 6.48
C VAL A 394 8.75 -4.67 5.04
N THR A 395 8.84 -5.91 4.61
CA THR A 395 9.18 -6.25 3.21
C THR A 395 7.97 -6.70 2.42
N MET A 396 6.88 -7.10 3.10
CA MET A 396 5.67 -7.52 2.44
C MET A 396 4.46 -7.38 3.37
N VAL A 397 3.34 -6.92 2.83
CA VAL A 397 2.09 -6.68 3.57
C VAL A 397 0.92 -7.44 2.95
N HIS A 398 -0.04 -7.83 3.81
CA HIS A 398 -1.37 -8.34 3.45
C HIS A 398 -2.43 -7.34 3.95
N ASN A 399 -3.70 -7.54 3.58
CA ASN A 399 -4.82 -6.72 4.07
C ASN A 399 -4.90 -6.63 5.61
N HIS A 400 -4.36 -7.62 6.33
CA HIS A 400 -4.49 -7.71 7.79
C HIS A 400 -3.18 -7.55 8.55
N PHE A 401 -2.07 -8.11 8.06
CA PHE A 401 -0.82 -8.24 8.81
C PHE A 401 0.40 -8.21 7.88
N PRO A 402 1.61 -7.95 8.40
CA PRO A 402 2.83 -8.09 7.60
C PRO A 402 3.08 -9.57 7.27
N LEU A 403 3.42 -9.85 6.01
CA LEU A 403 3.84 -11.19 5.56
C LEU A 403 5.36 -11.40 5.68
N GLY A 404 6.13 -10.32 5.74
CA GLY A 404 7.58 -10.39 5.89
C GLY A 404 8.17 -9.09 6.41
N TRP A 405 9.28 -9.20 7.13
CA TRP A 405 10.05 -8.07 7.66
C TRP A 405 11.51 -8.46 7.84
N ARG A 406 12.39 -7.45 7.95
CA ARG A 406 13.82 -7.60 8.24
C ARG A 406 14.24 -6.53 9.26
N GLY A 407 15.30 -6.78 10.02
CA GLY A 407 15.88 -5.80 10.94
C GLY A 407 14.98 -5.35 12.11
N ALA A 408 13.86 -6.05 12.34
CA ALA A 408 12.90 -5.76 13.40
C ALA A 408 12.26 -7.05 13.92
N CYS A 409 11.56 -6.93 15.04
CA CYS A 409 10.70 -8.00 15.54
C CYS A 409 9.38 -8.04 14.78
N GLY A 410 8.66 -9.16 14.97
CA GLY A 410 7.32 -9.35 14.45
C GLY A 410 6.31 -8.30 14.91
N PRO A 411 5.08 -8.38 14.35
CA PRO A 411 4.02 -7.43 14.64
C PRO A 411 3.70 -7.37 16.13
N HIS A 412 3.45 -6.17 16.64
CA HIS A 412 3.06 -5.93 18.02
C HIS A 412 1.54 -5.80 18.13
N ASP A 413 0.90 -6.69 18.90
CA ASP A 413 -0.51 -6.58 19.28
C ASP A 413 -0.68 -5.42 20.27
N VAL A 414 -1.27 -4.32 19.80
CA VAL A 414 -1.48 -3.12 20.61
C VAL A 414 -2.65 -3.37 21.57
N PRO A 415 -2.48 -3.13 22.89
CA PRO A 415 -3.56 -3.30 23.85
C PRO A 415 -4.82 -2.52 23.46
N THR A 416 -5.99 -3.16 23.56
CA THR A 416 -7.29 -2.57 23.23
C THR A 416 -7.70 -1.40 24.13
N ALA A 417 -6.94 -1.11 25.19
CA ALA A 417 -7.08 0.11 25.99
C ALA A 417 -6.38 1.34 25.38
N ILE A 418 -5.43 1.12 24.45
CA ILE A 418 -4.64 2.17 23.78
C ILE A 418 -5.21 2.50 22.40
N GLY A 419 -5.57 1.47 21.64
CA GLY A 419 -6.10 1.62 20.29
C GLY A 419 -6.89 0.39 19.88
N GLN A 420 -7.82 0.56 18.94
CA GLN A 420 -8.59 -0.53 18.35
C GLN A 420 -8.82 -0.28 16.87
N MET A 421 -9.06 -1.33 16.10
CA MET A 421 -9.56 -1.19 14.75
C MET A 421 -11.09 -1.26 14.76
N GLN A 422 -11.73 -0.15 14.43
CA GLN A 422 -13.17 -0.02 14.29
C GLN A 422 -13.56 -0.44 12.88
N HIS A 423 -14.39 -1.48 12.76
CA HIS A 423 -14.88 -1.98 11.47
C HIS A 423 -16.37 -1.69 11.34
N TYR A 424 -16.75 -0.75 10.49
CA TYR A 424 -18.13 -0.32 10.30
C TYR A 424 -18.92 -1.21 9.34
N ARG A 425 -19.05 -2.48 9.73
CA ARG A 425 -19.64 -3.58 8.96
C ARG A 425 -20.33 -4.59 9.88
N GLU A 426 -21.24 -5.39 9.33
CA GLU A 426 -21.83 -6.54 10.02
C GLU A 426 -20.77 -7.62 10.36
N PRO A 427 -20.79 -8.20 11.58
CA PRO A 427 -19.90 -9.27 11.96
C PRO A 427 -20.20 -10.55 11.19
N ASP A 428 -19.18 -11.38 10.95
CA ASP A 428 -19.35 -12.68 10.30
C ASP A 428 -20.25 -13.63 11.12
N ILE A 429 -20.20 -13.52 12.45
CA ILE A 429 -21.04 -14.26 13.39
C ILE A 429 -22.17 -13.35 13.89
N LYS A 430 -23.34 -13.42 13.25
CA LYS A 430 -24.50 -12.55 13.54
C LYS A 430 -24.99 -12.60 15.00
N GLN A 431 -24.75 -13.69 15.71
CA GLN A 431 -25.12 -13.86 17.11
C GLN A 431 -24.46 -12.80 18.01
N THR A 432 -23.25 -12.35 17.64
CA THR A 432 -22.48 -11.32 18.38
C THR A 432 -23.14 -9.95 18.38
N LEU A 433 -24.13 -9.71 17.50
CA LEU A 433 -24.97 -8.50 17.53
C LEU A 433 -25.92 -8.47 18.73
N LYS A 434 -26.11 -9.60 19.43
CA LYS A 434 -27.02 -9.74 20.57
C LYS A 434 -26.31 -10.21 21.82
N GLU A 435 -25.41 -11.20 21.69
CA GLU A 435 -24.77 -11.86 22.81
C GLU A 435 -23.24 -11.97 22.61
N PRO A 436 -22.41 -11.45 23.53
CA PRO A 436 -22.81 -10.63 24.68
C PRO A 436 -23.48 -9.30 24.25
N PRO A 437 -24.23 -8.64 25.14
CA PRO A 437 -24.94 -7.41 24.81
C PRO A 437 -24.02 -6.33 24.21
N PRO A 438 -24.41 -5.68 23.09
CA PRO A 438 -23.64 -4.63 22.45
C PRO A 438 -23.27 -3.50 23.42
N VAL A 439 -22.10 -2.92 23.19
CA VAL A 439 -21.51 -1.89 24.06
C VAL A 439 -21.52 -0.55 23.32
N ARG A 440 -21.85 0.52 24.03
CA ARG A 440 -21.68 1.88 23.51
C ARG A 440 -20.20 2.24 23.50
N ASP A 441 -19.71 2.68 22.36
CA ASP A 441 -18.35 3.15 22.13
C ASP A 441 -18.39 4.42 21.29
N ASP A 442 -18.38 5.55 21.98
CA ASP A 442 -18.41 6.89 21.39
C ASP A 442 -17.03 7.55 21.35
N ASN A 443 -15.93 6.77 21.32
CA ASN A 443 -14.57 7.33 21.23
C ASN A 443 -14.37 8.23 20.01
N ILE A 444 -15.04 7.93 18.89
CA ILE A 444 -15.02 8.77 17.69
C ILE A 444 -15.59 10.18 17.95
N TRP A 445 -16.45 10.36 18.95
CA TRP A 445 -17.06 11.65 19.26
C TRP A 445 -16.09 12.69 19.80
N ARG A 446 -14.90 12.30 20.25
CA ARG A 446 -13.81 13.25 20.54
C ARG A 446 -13.43 14.11 19.32
N PHE A 447 -13.74 13.62 18.12
CA PHE A 447 -13.49 14.29 16.85
C PHE A 447 -14.74 14.91 16.24
N LYS A 448 -15.92 14.74 16.86
CA LYS A 448 -17.24 15.05 16.26
C LYS A 448 -17.33 16.47 15.71
N GLU A 449 -17.00 17.47 16.52
CA GLU A 449 -17.16 18.87 16.14
C GLU A 449 -16.24 19.24 14.97
N GLN A 450 -14.96 18.85 15.06
CA GLN A 450 -13.99 19.12 14.01
C GLN A 450 -14.32 18.37 12.72
N LEU A 451 -14.70 17.08 12.83
CA LEU A 451 -15.05 16.24 11.69
C LEU A 451 -16.28 16.78 10.95
N ILE A 452 -17.33 17.16 11.69
CA ILE A 452 -18.52 17.78 11.09
C ILE A 452 -18.15 19.10 10.40
N SER A 453 -17.37 19.95 11.07
CA SER A 453 -16.94 21.24 10.52
C SER A 453 -16.18 21.08 9.19
N ASN A 454 -15.20 20.16 9.16
CA ASN A 454 -14.41 19.85 7.99
C ASN A 454 -15.27 19.28 6.85
N ALA A 455 -16.07 18.27 7.14
CA ALA A 455 -16.92 17.61 6.15
C ALA A 455 -17.93 18.58 5.53
N LEU A 456 -18.59 19.42 6.34
CA LEU A 456 -19.51 20.44 5.84
C LEU A 456 -18.79 21.51 4.99
N ALA A 457 -17.52 21.81 5.27
CA ALA A 457 -16.73 22.69 4.40
C ALA A 457 -16.51 22.06 3.01
N VAL A 458 -16.22 20.76 2.95
CA VAL A 458 -16.10 20.02 1.69
C VAL A 458 -17.45 19.94 0.97
N HIS A 459 -18.55 19.68 1.68
CA HIS A 459 -19.90 19.68 1.10
C HIS A 459 -20.23 21.02 0.41
N ARG A 460 -19.88 22.15 1.05
CA ARG A 460 -20.04 23.49 0.44
C ARG A 460 -19.20 23.65 -0.83
N GLN A 461 -17.97 23.16 -0.83
CA GLN A 461 -17.07 23.24 -2.01
C GLN A 461 -17.56 22.36 -3.17
N LEU A 462 -18.20 21.23 -2.87
CA LEU A 462 -18.83 20.33 -3.85
C LEU A 462 -20.22 20.79 -4.29
N GLY A 463 -20.76 21.87 -3.70
CA GLY A 463 -22.08 22.41 -4.02
C GLY A 463 -23.25 21.56 -3.53
N TRP A 464 -23.05 20.77 -2.48
CA TRP A 464 -24.13 19.98 -1.88
C TRP A 464 -25.03 20.86 -1.03
N SER A 465 -26.33 20.58 -1.07
CA SER A 465 -27.30 21.17 -0.14
C SER A 465 -26.95 20.74 1.28
N LEU A 466 -26.70 21.71 2.17
CA LEU A 466 -26.45 21.43 3.58
C LEU A 466 -27.71 20.81 4.22
N PRO A 467 -27.57 19.77 5.05
CA PRO A 467 -28.69 19.16 5.76
C PRO A 467 -29.32 20.10 6.79
#